data_AF-A0A938T1C9-F1
#
_entry.id   AF-A0A938T1C9-F1
#
_cell.length_a   1.000
_cell.length_b   1.000
_cell.length_c   1.000
_cell.angle_alpha   90.00
_cell.angle_beta   90.00
_cell.angle_gamma   90.00
#
_symmetry.space_group_name_H-M   'P 1'
#
loop_
_entity.id
_entity.type
_entity.pdbx_description
1 polymer ?
#
loop_
_entity_poly.entity_id
_entity_poly.type
_entity_poly.pdbx_seq_one_letter_code
_entity_poly.pdbx_strand_id
1 'polypeptide(L)'
;MAMVTLAAGGKLEDRVARDQANAQVASESAKAALADFRKPLAPVDGRYGLTEHDRGRLDYSDRRRGALKAISHQPFQAMAEVITEVPGENGKPVEKKQLWYGNTSSTANEVFKRGSATVAVLAWTHPGLQLALALDLNDYRDVKAYGYRLLSVEPLARARFDMTSPTISAVYQPGGAVRPQKSVVPKTGLKAVKLSMTRDQVLAFVSRMSGLLVVTGAPGSGKTTVAFQRIRFLFDQQEERQSGGRLVPYKPELTRVFLANENLAEQAKSVLANELDIPTFVVQPVSDFVDHYLEQVWLYKHNARPRQRKLPQLEAAARAAVLGLSDHRDLRRLWETYEQQIADRIRLGAKAPWAAVDEKNADRLS
;
A
#
# COMPACT_ATOMS: atom_id res chain seq x y z
N MET A 1 -23.06 44.34 13.11
CA MET A 1 -21.81 43.77 12.56
C MET A 1 -22.19 42.75 11.50
N ALA A 2 -22.45 43.23 10.28
CA ALA A 2 -22.90 42.44 9.15
C ALA A 2 -21.98 42.76 7.97
N MET A 3 -21.33 41.73 7.42
CA MET A 3 -20.76 41.60 6.07
C MET A 3 -19.60 40.61 6.14
N VAL A 4 -19.85 39.34 5.76
CA VAL A 4 -19.08 38.53 4.79
C VAL A 4 -19.90 37.24 4.55
N THR A 5 -20.93 37.29 3.69
CA THR A 5 -21.68 36.06 3.33
C THR A 5 -22.18 36.03 1.88
N LEU A 6 -21.77 36.98 1.03
CA LEU A 6 -22.29 37.10 -0.34
C LEU A 6 -21.30 36.68 -1.45
N ALA A 7 -20.05 36.33 -1.15
CA ALA A 7 -19.05 35.93 -2.16
C ALA A 7 -18.86 34.41 -2.30
N ALA A 8 -19.42 33.60 -1.41
CA ALA A 8 -19.27 32.14 -1.40
C ALA A 8 -20.29 31.39 -2.28
N GLY A 9 -21.48 31.98 -2.50
CA GLY A 9 -22.58 31.34 -3.24
C GLY A 9 -22.29 31.12 -4.73
N GLY A 10 -21.79 32.15 -5.43
CA GLY A 10 -21.48 32.04 -6.87
C GLY A 10 -20.37 31.03 -7.18
N LYS A 11 -19.33 30.98 -6.33
CA LYS A 11 -18.24 29.99 -6.47
C LYS A 11 -18.70 28.55 -6.23
N LEU A 12 -19.75 28.33 -5.43
CA LEU A 12 -20.27 26.99 -5.16
C LEU A 12 -21.09 26.46 -6.34
N GLU A 13 -21.98 27.27 -6.90
CA GLU A 13 -22.79 26.89 -8.05
C GLU A 13 -21.91 26.57 -9.27
N ASP A 14 -20.89 27.40 -9.51
CA ASP A 14 -19.88 27.15 -10.56
C ASP A 14 -19.15 25.82 -10.36
N ARG A 15 -18.77 25.50 -9.11
CA ARG A 15 -18.12 24.22 -8.78
C ARG A 15 -19.05 23.04 -9.01
N VAL A 16 -20.31 23.13 -8.59
CA VAL A 16 -21.29 22.07 -8.79
C VAL A 16 -21.51 21.82 -10.29
N ALA A 17 -21.72 22.87 -11.08
CA ALA A 17 -21.88 22.76 -12.53
C ALA A 17 -20.65 22.16 -13.21
N ARG A 18 -19.45 22.64 -12.86
CA ARG A 18 -18.17 22.13 -13.36
C ARG A 18 -17.97 20.66 -13.00
N ASP A 19 -18.15 20.29 -11.74
CA ASP A 19 -17.93 18.93 -11.27
C ASP A 19 -18.94 17.96 -11.88
N GLN A 20 -20.18 18.41 -12.15
CA GLN A 20 -21.19 17.61 -12.82
C GLN A 20 -20.79 17.31 -14.27
N ALA A 21 -20.32 18.34 -14.99
CA ALA A 21 -19.79 18.19 -16.34
C ALA A 21 -18.55 17.29 -16.37
N ASN A 22 -17.62 17.46 -15.43
CA ASN A 22 -16.41 16.65 -15.33
C ASN A 22 -16.72 15.19 -14.99
N ALA A 23 -17.75 14.91 -14.18
CA ALA A 23 -18.22 13.55 -13.91
C ALA A 23 -18.74 12.87 -15.18
N GLN A 24 -19.50 13.59 -16.01
CA GLN A 24 -19.98 13.08 -17.31
C GLN A 24 -18.81 12.80 -18.26
N VAL A 25 -17.89 13.77 -18.40
CA VAL A 25 -16.69 13.62 -19.24
C VAL A 25 -15.85 12.42 -18.80
N ALA A 26 -15.60 12.25 -17.50
CA ALA A 26 -14.82 11.14 -16.98
C ALA A 26 -15.51 9.79 -17.23
N SER A 27 -16.83 9.69 -17.00
CA SER A 27 -17.58 8.45 -17.25
C SER A 27 -17.57 8.07 -18.73
N GLU A 28 -17.90 9.01 -19.62
CA GLU A 28 -17.96 8.79 -21.06
C GLU A 28 -16.58 8.46 -21.64
N SER A 29 -15.55 9.21 -21.25
CA SER A 29 -14.19 8.98 -21.72
C SER A 29 -13.63 7.66 -21.21
N ALA A 30 -13.97 7.25 -19.98
CA ALA A 30 -13.59 5.94 -19.46
C ALA A 30 -14.29 4.81 -20.22
N LYS A 31 -15.57 4.95 -20.57
CA LYS A 31 -16.30 3.97 -21.39
C LYS A 31 -15.69 3.85 -22.79
N ALA A 32 -15.37 4.97 -23.44
CA ALA A 32 -14.71 4.98 -24.74
C ALA A 32 -13.32 4.32 -24.66
N ALA A 33 -12.51 4.70 -23.68
CA ALA A 33 -11.18 4.11 -23.46
C ALA A 33 -11.24 2.60 -23.14
N LEU A 34 -12.30 2.12 -22.48
CA LEU A 34 -12.55 0.69 -22.27
C LEU A 34 -12.92 -0.05 -23.55
N ALA A 35 -13.73 0.57 -24.41
CA ALA A 35 -14.11 -0.01 -25.70
C ALA A 35 -12.89 -0.19 -26.61
N ASP A 36 -11.98 0.79 -26.59
CA ASP A 36 -10.73 0.76 -27.36
C ASP A 36 -9.59 0.01 -26.64
N PHE A 37 -9.83 -0.52 -25.44
CA PHE A 37 -8.77 -1.10 -24.61
C PHE A 37 -8.25 -2.41 -25.20
N ARG A 38 -6.98 -2.42 -25.60
CA ARG A 38 -6.28 -3.64 -26.04
C ARG A 38 -5.31 -4.08 -24.97
N LYS A 39 -5.52 -5.28 -24.41
CA LYS A 39 -4.57 -5.88 -23.46
C LYS A 39 -3.24 -6.12 -24.21
N PRO A 40 -2.09 -5.64 -23.69
CA PRO A 40 -0.81 -5.94 -24.29
C PRO A 40 -0.60 -7.45 -24.26
N LEU A 41 -0.15 -7.99 -25.40
CA LEU A 41 0.18 -9.40 -25.50
C LEU A 41 1.51 -9.67 -24.78
N ALA A 42 1.61 -10.86 -24.19
CA ALA A 42 2.89 -11.39 -23.75
C ALA A 42 3.83 -11.51 -24.97
N PRO A 43 5.14 -11.24 -24.81
CA PRO A 43 6.11 -11.50 -25.87
C PRO A 43 5.99 -12.94 -26.37
N VAL A 44 6.05 -13.13 -27.69
CA VAL A 44 5.85 -14.43 -28.34
C VAL A 44 7.00 -15.41 -28.05
N ASP A 45 8.20 -14.89 -27.75
CA ASP A 45 9.39 -15.71 -27.51
C ASP A 45 9.50 -16.11 -26.03
N GLY A 46 8.73 -17.13 -25.65
CA GLY A 46 8.63 -17.63 -24.26
C GLY A 46 9.83 -18.44 -23.76
N ARG A 47 10.94 -18.51 -24.52
CA ARG A 47 12.11 -19.34 -24.16
C ARG A 47 12.75 -18.97 -22.82
N TYR A 48 12.62 -17.71 -22.40
CA TYR A 48 13.19 -17.20 -21.14
C TYR A 48 12.12 -16.74 -20.13
N GLY A 49 10.84 -17.05 -20.38
CA GLY A 49 9.73 -16.52 -19.59
C GLY A 49 9.54 -15.00 -19.74
N LEU A 50 8.66 -14.42 -18.92
CA LEU A 50 8.40 -12.98 -18.92
C LEU A 50 9.50 -12.23 -18.17
N THR A 51 10.03 -11.16 -18.77
CA THR A 51 10.94 -10.25 -18.06
C THR A 51 10.19 -9.44 -16.99
N GLU A 52 10.90 -8.84 -16.04
CA GLU A 52 10.29 -7.92 -15.06
C GLU A 52 9.57 -6.75 -15.73
N HIS A 53 10.14 -6.24 -16.83
CA HIS A 53 9.52 -5.19 -17.62
C HIS A 53 8.20 -5.64 -18.25
N ASP A 54 8.13 -6.87 -18.78
CA ASP A 54 6.90 -7.41 -19.35
C ASP A 54 5.82 -7.61 -18.29
N ARG A 55 6.19 -8.13 -17.12
CA ARG A 55 5.29 -8.27 -15.97
C ARG A 55 4.75 -6.91 -15.52
N GLY A 56 5.62 -5.91 -15.36
CA GLY A 56 5.21 -4.54 -14.99
C GLY A 56 4.24 -3.93 -16.01
N ARG A 57 4.46 -4.16 -17.31
CA ARG A 57 3.57 -3.67 -18.37
C ARG A 57 2.19 -4.35 -18.34
N LEU A 58 2.14 -5.66 -18.09
CA LEU A 58 0.90 -6.42 -17.94
C LEU A 58 0.14 -5.98 -16.68
N ASP A 59 0.82 -5.84 -15.55
CA ASP A 59 0.26 -5.36 -14.29
C ASP A 59 -0.32 -3.96 -14.42
N TYR A 60 0.43 -3.02 -15.02
CA TYR A 60 -0.06 -1.66 -15.27
C TYR A 60 -1.30 -1.67 -16.16
N SER A 61 -1.31 -2.48 -17.22
CA SER A 61 -2.47 -2.64 -18.09
C SER A 61 -3.69 -3.14 -17.32
N ASP A 62 -3.53 -4.15 -16.47
CA ASP A 62 -4.65 -4.71 -15.70
C ASP A 62 -5.17 -3.70 -14.65
N ARG A 63 -4.27 -2.95 -13.97
CA ARG A 63 -4.64 -1.84 -13.07
C ARG A 63 -5.39 -0.74 -13.82
N ARG A 64 -4.91 -0.33 -14.99
CA ARG A 64 -5.55 0.67 -15.85
C ARG A 64 -6.95 0.23 -16.29
N ARG A 65 -7.11 -1.01 -16.71
CA ARG A 65 -8.43 -1.56 -17.07
C ARG A 65 -9.38 -1.54 -15.86
N GLY A 66 -8.90 -1.91 -14.68
CA GLY A 66 -9.65 -1.83 -13.42
C GLY A 66 -10.09 -0.39 -13.09
N ALA A 67 -9.16 0.55 -13.19
CA ALA A 67 -9.41 1.98 -13.00
C ALA A 67 -10.48 2.52 -13.95
N LEU A 68 -10.36 2.24 -15.26
CA LEU A 68 -11.34 2.69 -16.25
C LEU A 68 -12.73 2.10 -15.97
N LYS A 69 -12.82 0.83 -15.58
CA LYS A 69 -14.09 0.21 -15.14
C LYS A 69 -14.68 0.94 -13.94
N ALA A 70 -13.88 1.19 -12.90
CA ALA A 70 -14.32 1.91 -11.72
C ALA A 70 -14.85 3.31 -12.06
N ILE A 71 -14.09 4.08 -12.83
CA ILE A 71 -14.42 5.46 -13.24
C ILE A 71 -15.69 5.49 -14.12
N SER A 72 -15.87 4.49 -15.00
CA SER A 72 -17.07 4.44 -15.85
C SER A 72 -18.38 4.27 -15.06
N HIS A 73 -18.34 3.57 -13.92
CA HIS A 73 -19.49 3.33 -13.04
C HIS A 73 -19.70 4.47 -12.05
N GLN A 74 -18.64 4.87 -11.34
CA GLN A 74 -18.66 5.99 -10.42
C GLN A 74 -17.40 6.83 -10.66
N PRO A 75 -17.49 7.99 -11.34
CA PRO A 75 -16.34 8.76 -11.79
C PRO A 75 -15.33 9.08 -10.70
N PHE A 76 -15.80 9.62 -9.58
CA PHE A 76 -14.99 9.99 -8.42
C PHE A 76 -15.87 10.18 -7.18
N GLN A 77 -15.23 10.16 -6.00
CA GLN A 77 -15.85 10.37 -4.70
C GLN A 77 -15.21 11.54 -3.94
N ALA A 78 -14.12 12.13 -4.47
CA ALA A 78 -13.51 13.33 -3.90
C ALA A 78 -13.01 14.28 -5.00
N MET A 79 -12.88 15.55 -4.64
CA MET A 79 -12.25 16.60 -5.44
C MET A 79 -11.31 17.41 -4.58
N ALA A 80 -10.20 17.85 -5.15
CA ALA A 80 -9.29 18.83 -4.56
C ALA A 80 -8.85 19.85 -5.63
N GLU A 81 -9.07 21.13 -5.34
CA GLU A 81 -8.42 22.26 -6.00
C GLU A 81 -7.10 22.51 -5.27
N VAL A 82 -5.99 22.45 -5.98
CA VAL A 82 -4.65 22.50 -5.37
C VAL A 82 -3.73 23.46 -6.13
N ILE A 83 -2.81 24.08 -5.39
CA ILE A 83 -1.57 24.62 -5.95
C ILE A 83 -0.51 23.54 -5.77
N THR A 84 0.21 23.26 -6.85
CA THR A 84 1.27 22.26 -6.87
C THR A 84 2.55 22.89 -7.35
N GLU A 85 3.67 22.57 -6.73
CA GLU A 85 4.96 22.86 -7.32
C GLU A 85 5.46 21.66 -8.11
N VAL A 86 5.93 21.93 -9.33
CA VAL A 86 6.59 20.95 -10.21
C VAL A 86 7.94 21.50 -10.66
N PRO A 87 8.95 20.66 -10.96
CA PRO A 87 10.21 21.15 -11.50
C PRO A 87 9.96 21.78 -12.87
N GLY A 88 10.32 23.06 -13.01
CA GLY A 88 10.35 23.76 -14.29
C GLY A 88 11.55 23.38 -15.14
N GLU A 89 11.57 23.84 -16.39
CA GLU A 89 12.61 23.54 -17.37
C GLU A 89 14.03 23.94 -16.91
N ASN A 90 14.13 24.96 -16.05
CA ASN A 90 15.40 25.46 -15.49
C ASN A 90 15.72 24.89 -14.10
N GLY A 91 15.02 23.83 -13.66
CA GLY A 91 15.15 23.26 -12.32
C GLY A 91 14.53 24.10 -11.19
N LYS A 92 13.99 25.30 -11.49
CA LYS A 92 13.23 26.11 -10.54
C LYS A 92 11.81 25.53 -10.37
N PRO A 93 11.26 25.46 -9.15
CA PRO A 93 9.88 25.05 -8.95
C PRO A 93 8.92 26.03 -9.65
N VAL A 94 7.92 25.49 -10.33
CA VAL A 94 6.84 26.23 -10.98
C VAL A 94 5.54 25.84 -10.31
N GLU A 95 4.83 26.85 -9.80
CA GLU A 95 3.50 26.68 -9.26
C GLU A 95 2.48 26.48 -10.39
N LYS A 96 1.60 25.50 -10.22
CA LYS A 96 0.48 25.23 -11.13
C LYS A 96 -0.78 25.02 -10.30
N LYS A 97 -1.85 25.69 -10.70
CA LYS A 97 -3.19 25.41 -10.19
C LYS A 97 -3.74 24.19 -10.92
N GLN A 98 -4.16 23.18 -10.16
CA GLN A 98 -4.70 21.94 -10.70
C GLN A 98 -6.01 21.58 -10.02
N LEU A 99 -6.84 20.83 -10.74
CA LEU A 99 -8.06 20.24 -10.24
C LEU A 99 -7.93 18.72 -10.32
N TRP A 100 -8.01 18.07 -9.17
CA TRP A 100 -7.88 16.63 -9.04
C TRP A 100 -9.17 16.02 -8.54
N TYR A 101 -9.50 14.86 -9.09
CA TYR A 101 -10.58 14.01 -8.61
C TYR A 101 -9.99 12.71 -8.05
N GLY A 102 -10.61 12.17 -7.01
CA GLY A 102 -10.18 10.94 -6.36
C GLY A 102 -11.20 9.82 -6.54
N ASN A 103 -10.74 8.64 -6.96
CA ASN A 103 -11.58 7.45 -7.07
C ASN A 103 -11.14 6.36 -6.07
N THR A 104 -12.04 5.94 -5.17
CA THR A 104 -11.76 4.93 -4.13
C THR A 104 -11.46 3.54 -4.68
N SER A 105 -11.90 3.24 -5.90
CA SER A 105 -11.75 1.93 -6.53
C SER A 105 -10.71 1.94 -7.65
N SER A 106 -10.03 3.08 -7.87
CA SER A 106 -8.95 3.19 -8.85
C SER A 106 -7.59 3.05 -8.20
N THR A 107 -6.75 2.19 -8.77
CA THR A 107 -5.34 2.00 -8.42
C THR A 107 -4.39 2.61 -9.45
N ALA A 108 -4.93 3.32 -10.45
CA ALA A 108 -4.15 4.01 -11.49
C ALA A 108 -4.66 5.46 -11.67
N ASN A 109 -3.74 6.35 -12.03
CA ASN A 109 -4.08 7.74 -12.36
C ASN A 109 -4.49 7.81 -13.84
N GLU A 110 -5.65 8.39 -14.11
CA GLU A 110 -6.16 8.60 -15.47
C GLU A 110 -6.36 10.08 -15.75
N VAL A 111 -6.04 10.49 -16.98
CA VAL A 111 -6.23 11.87 -17.44
C VAL A 111 -7.06 11.84 -18.71
N PHE A 112 -8.29 12.35 -18.61
CA PHE A 112 -9.21 12.45 -19.73
C PHE A 112 -9.14 13.84 -20.34
N LYS A 113 -9.00 13.91 -21.67
CA LYS A 113 -8.99 15.16 -22.41
C LYS A 113 -10.22 15.22 -23.30
N ARG A 114 -11.01 16.29 -23.18
CA ARG A 114 -12.15 16.57 -24.07
C ARG A 114 -12.11 18.05 -24.46
N GLY A 115 -11.66 18.32 -25.68
CA GLY A 115 -11.41 19.70 -26.13
C GLY A 115 -10.35 20.38 -25.27
N SER A 116 -10.68 21.53 -24.70
CA SER A 116 -9.81 22.27 -23.76
C SER A 116 -9.90 21.76 -22.31
N ALA A 117 -10.91 20.93 -21.98
CA ALA A 117 -11.08 20.41 -20.63
C ALA A 117 -10.17 19.19 -20.39
N THR A 118 -9.43 19.23 -19.29
CA THR A 118 -8.62 18.10 -18.81
C THR A 118 -9.14 17.68 -17.44
N VAL A 119 -9.56 16.42 -17.31
CA VAL A 119 -10.07 15.84 -16.07
C VAL A 119 -9.08 14.81 -15.57
N ALA A 120 -8.39 15.12 -14.48
CA ALA A 120 -7.45 14.22 -13.82
C ALA A 120 -8.15 13.44 -12.70
N VAL A 121 -8.28 12.13 -12.86
CA VAL A 121 -8.80 11.22 -11.83
C VAL A 121 -7.63 10.41 -11.28
N LEU A 122 -7.25 10.72 -10.05
CA LEU A 122 -6.13 10.11 -9.36
C LEU A 122 -6.56 8.85 -8.60
N ALA A 123 -5.65 7.89 -8.51
CA ALA A 123 -5.77 6.74 -7.64
C ALA A 123 -5.88 7.19 -6.18
N TRP A 124 -6.64 6.46 -5.37
CA TRP A 124 -6.76 6.80 -3.96
C TRP A 124 -5.43 6.68 -3.21
N THR A 125 -4.47 5.90 -3.71
CA THR A 125 -3.13 5.80 -3.13
C THR A 125 -2.21 6.97 -3.49
N HIS A 126 -2.64 7.93 -4.33
CA HIS A 126 -1.80 9.07 -4.71
C HIS A 126 -1.48 9.97 -3.49
N PRO A 127 -0.20 10.14 -3.11
CA PRO A 127 0.17 10.82 -1.86
C PRO A 127 -0.28 12.29 -1.85
N GLY A 128 -0.13 13.00 -2.98
CA GLY A 128 -0.58 14.38 -3.11
C GLY A 128 -2.10 14.55 -2.96
N LEU A 129 -2.89 13.54 -3.36
CA LEU A 129 -4.34 13.60 -3.23
C LEU A 129 -4.73 13.43 -1.76
N GLN A 130 -4.15 12.43 -1.08
CA GLN A 130 -4.43 12.17 0.33
C GLN A 130 -4.06 13.37 1.21
N LEU A 131 -2.91 14.01 0.95
CA LEU A 131 -2.52 15.25 1.61
C LEU A 131 -3.54 16.37 1.34
N ALA A 132 -3.92 16.61 0.09
CA ALA A 132 -4.90 17.65 -0.23
C ALA A 132 -6.27 17.43 0.44
N LEU A 133 -6.68 16.16 0.63
CA LEU A 133 -7.97 15.82 1.24
C LEU A 133 -7.97 15.87 2.77
N ALA A 134 -6.82 15.87 3.42
CA ALA A 134 -6.71 15.82 4.89
C ALA A 134 -6.09 17.05 5.55
N LEU A 135 -5.24 17.80 4.84
CA LEU A 135 -4.62 19.01 5.37
C LEU A 135 -5.63 20.15 5.52
N ASP A 136 -5.27 21.15 6.31
CA ASP A 136 -6.04 22.39 6.37
C ASP A 136 -5.90 23.16 5.05
N LEU A 137 -6.91 23.95 4.68
CA LEU A 137 -6.83 24.75 3.46
C LEU A 137 -5.70 25.78 3.57
N ASN A 138 -4.94 25.93 2.49
CA ASN A 138 -3.70 26.71 2.41
C ASN A 138 -2.56 26.21 3.31
N ASP A 139 -2.63 24.97 3.84
CA ASP A 139 -1.48 24.32 4.49
C ASP A 139 -0.58 23.67 3.42
N TYR A 140 0.58 24.29 3.20
CA TYR A 140 1.59 23.80 2.27
C TYR A 140 2.28 22.55 2.82
N ARG A 141 2.39 21.49 2.00
CA ARG A 141 3.19 20.31 2.34
C ARG A 141 4.00 19.76 1.20
N ASP A 142 5.23 19.40 1.53
CA ASP A 142 6.12 18.68 0.63
C ASP A 142 5.62 17.24 0.40
N VAL A 143 5.61 16.84 -0.87
CA VAL A 143 5.28 15.49 -1.33
C VAL A 143 6.53 14.74 -1.79
N LYS A 144 7.62 15.46 -2.13
CA LYS A 144 8.88 14.99 -2.75
C LYS A 144 9.15 13.49 -2.61
N ALA A 145 8.72 12.70 -3.60
CA ALA A 145 9.09 11.30 -3.76
C ALA A 145 10.03 11.14 -4.96
N TYR A 146 10.83 10.08 -4.92
CA TYR A 146 11.56 9.67 -6.10
C TYR A 146 10.55 9.19 -7.16
N GLY A 147 10.69 9.61 -8.42
CA GLY A 147 9.75 9.26 -9.50
C GLY A 147 8.54 10.19 -9.67
N TYR A 148 8.16 10.98 -8.66
CA TYR A 148 7.13 12.02 -8.84
C TYR A 148 7.74 13.35 -9.31
N ARG A 149 7.08 13.97 -10.30
CA ARG A 149 7.32 15.39 -10.64
C ARG A 149 6.66 16.35 -9.66
N LEU A 150 5.79 15.86 -8.77
CA LEU A 150 5.12 16.68 -7.77
C LEU A 150 6.06 16.92 -6.58
N LEU A 151 6.41 18.18 -6.33
CA LEU A 151 7.28 18.57 -5.22
C LEU A 151 6.48 18.83 -3.95
N SER A 152 5.36 19.56 -4.08
CA SER A 152 4.52 19.97 -2.96
C SER A 152 3.07 20.16 -3.37
N VAL A 153 2.20 20.22 -2.38
CA VAL A 153 0.76 20.43 -2.55
C VAL A 153 0.24 21.40 -1.49
N GLU A 154 -0.61 22.32 -1.92
CA GLU A 154 -1.37 23.24 -1.08
C GLU A 154 -2.85 23.18 -1.48
N PRO A 155 -3.76 22.73 -0.60
CA PRO A 155 -5.18 22.61 -0.93
C PRO A 155 -5.91 23.95 -0.81
N LEU A 156 -6.58 24.38 -1.87
CA LEU A 156 -7.40 25.60 -1.91
C LEU A 156 -8.87 25.32 -1.60
N ALA A 157 -9.37 24.21 -2.12
CA ALA A 157 -10.71 23.72 -1.86
C ALA A 157 -10.78 22.22 -2.04
N ARG A 158 -11.77 21.59 -1.42
CA ARG A 158 -12.04 20.17 -1.58
C ARG A 158 -13.52 19.87 -1.52
N ALA A 159 -13.91 18.75 -2.08
CA ALA A 159 -15.26 18.23 -1.92
C ALA A 159 -15.25 16.72 -1.73
N ARG A 160 -16.29 16.22 -1.05
CA ARG A 160 -16.61 14.80 -0.96
C ARG A 160 -17.96 14.57 -1.61
N PHE A 161 -18.04 13.57 -2.48
CA PHE A 161 -19.24 13.26 -3.24
C PHE A 161 -19.82 11.93 -2.75
N ASP A 162 -21.09 11.97 -2.37
CA ASP A 162 -21.88 10.76 -2.17
C ASP A 162 -22.39 10.25 -3.53
N MET A 163 -22.74 11.19 -4.43
CA MET A 163 -23.22 10.90 -5.77
C MET A 163 -22.73 11.97 -6.75
N THR A 164 -22.32 11.54 -7.95
CA THR A 164 -21.83 12.43 -9.02
C THR A 164 -22.71 12.39 -10.28
N SER A 165 -23.57 11.38 -10.42
CA SER A 165 -24.50 11.22 -11.53
C SER A 165 -25.79 10.55 -11.03
N PRO A 166 -26.99 10.94 -11.49
CA PRO A 166 -27.27 11.98 -12.49
C PRO A 166 -27.16 13.42 -11.96
N THR A 167 -27.17 13.61 -10.64
CA THR A 167 -27.00 14.92 -10.00
C THR A 167 -26.01 14.83 -8.84
N ILE A 168 -25.18 15.86 -8.66
CA ILE A 168 -24.23 15.92 -7.55
C ILE A 168 -24.93 16.01 -6.19
N SER A 169 -24.46 15.15 -5.29
CA SER A 169 -24.67 15.21 -3.85
C SER A 169 -23.29 15.23 -3.20
N ALA A 170 -22.94 16.33 -2.54
CA ALA A 170 -21.59 16.55 -2.06
C ALA A 170 -21.49 17.54 -0.90
N VAL A 171 -20.37 17.48 -0.18
CA VAL A 171 -19.98 18.48 0.82
C VAL A 171 -18.71 19.18 0.36
N TYR A 172 -18.81 20.48 0.12
CA TYR A 172 -17.72 21.34 -0.33
C TYR A 172 -17.07 22.09 0.84
N GLN A 173 -15.76 22.27 0.77
CA GLN A 173 -14.98 23.09 1.67
C GLN A 173 -14.04 24.00 0.86
N PRO A 174 -14.22 25.33 0.90
CA PRO A 174 -15.34 26.07 1.47
C PRO A 174 -16.60 25.93 0.60
N GLY A 175 -17.80 25.97 1.20
CA GLY A 175 -19.07 25.99 0.44
C GLY A 175 -20.25 25.31 1.12
N GLY A 176 -20.02 24.28 1.95
CA GLY A 176 -21.08 23.55 2.64
C GLY A 176 -21.68 22.42 1.81
N ALA A 177 -22.79 21.86 2.31
CA ALA A 177 -23.43 20.68 1.71
C ALA A 177 -24.40 21.07 0.58
N VAL A 178 -24.32 20.32 -0.53
CA VAL A 178 -25.20 20.42 -1.69
C VAL A 178 -25.97 19.11 -1.80
N ARG A 179 -27.31 19.19 -1.64
CA ARG A 179 -28.23 18.04 -1.70
C ARG A 179 -27.72 16.84 -0.89
N PRO A 180 -27.49 16.97 0.43
CA PRO A 180 -26.99 15.86 1.23
C PRO A 180 -27.96 14.69 1.14
N GLN A 181 -27.47 13.51 0.73
CA GLN A 181 -28.25 12.30 0.92
C GLN A 181 -28.41 12.05 2.42
N LYS A 182 -29.59 11.52 2.84
CA LYS A 182 -29.75 10.97 4.19
C LYS A 182 -28.63 9.94 4.38
N SER A 183 -27.90 10.05 5.49
CA SER A 183 -26.77 9.17 5.81
C SER A 183 -27.13 7.73 5.46
N VAL A 184 -26.39 7.15 4.50
CA VAL A 184 -26.48 5.71 4.28
C VAL A 184 -26.14 5.08 5.62
N VAL A 185 -27.07 4.30 6.18
CA VAL A 185 -26.87 3.58 7.46
C VAL A 185 -25.46 3.00 7.41
N PRO A 186 -24.58 3.32 8.38
CA PRO A 186 -23.21 2.88 8.31
C PRO A 186 -23.22 1.37 8.22
N LYS A 187 -22.84 0.82 7.05
CA LYS A 187 -22.64 -0.61 6.91
C LYS A 187 -21.64 -0.99 8.00
N THR A 188 -22.09 -1.82 8.93
CA THR A 188 -21.27 -2.35 10.01
C THR A 188 -20.17 -3.20 9.39
N GLY A 189 -18.98 -2.63 9.25
CA GLY A 189 -17.85 -3.28 8.60
C GLY A 189 -16.66 -2.33 8.47
N LEU A 190 -15.46 -2.89 8.56
CA LEU A 190 -14.22 -2.18 8.22
C LEU A 190 -14.26 -1.87 6.71
N LYS A 191 -14.58 -0.62 6.33
CA LYS A 191 -14.25 -0.13 4.98
C LYS A 191 -12.74 -0.06 4.84
N ALA A 192 -12.19 -0.69 3.81
CA ALA A 192 -10.76 -0.72 3.54
C ALA A 192 -10.24 0.58 2.97
N VAL A 193 -11.02 1.28 2.12
CA VAL A 193 -10.59 2.55 1.50
C VAL A 193 -11.39 3.74 2.05
N LYS A 194 -10.67 4.72 2.60
CA LYS A 194 -11.20 5.95 3.20
C LYS A 194 -10.48 7.15 2.59
N LEU A 195 -11.19 7.98 1.86
CA LEU A 195 -10.71 9.30 1.43
C LEU A 195 -10.90 10.37 2.53
N SER A 196 -11.51 10.00 3.66
CA SER A 196 -11.76 10.87 4.80
C SER A 196 -10.85 10.50 5.98
N MET A 197 -9.54 10.50 5.73
CA MET A 197 -8.55 10.31 6.78
C MET A 197 -8.36 11.61 7.57
N THR A 198 -8.00 11.49 8.85
CA THR A 198 -7.51 12.64 9.63
C THR A 198 -6.09 13.00 9.19
N ARG A 199 -5.62 14.19 9.56
CA ARG A 199 -4.25 14.65 9.30
C ARG A 199 -3.21 13.60 9.76
N ASP A 200 -3.31 13.11 10.99
CA ASP A 200 -2.37 12.13 11.53
C ASP A 200 -2.40 10.80 10.78
N GLN A 201 -3.58 10.34 10.36
CA GLN A 201 -3.73 9.13 9.57
C GLN A 201 -3.07 9.28 8.20
N VAL A 202 -3.25 10.42 7.52
CA VAL A 202 -2.59 10.67 6.24
C VAL A 202 -1.08 10.78 6.41
N LEU A 203 -0.59 11.46 7.44
CA LEU A 203 0.85 11.54 7.70
C LEU A 203 1.48 10.16 7.94
N ALA A 204 0.80 9.28 8.68
CA ALA A 204 1.21 7.89 8.82
C ALA A 204 1.14 7.12 7.50
N PHE A 205 0.10 7.36 6.70
CA PHE A 205 -0.12 6.73 5.40
C PHE A 205 0.95 7.12 4.35
N VAL A 206 1.32 8.41 4.23
CA VAL A 206 2.31 8.89 3.26
C VAL A 206 3.76 8.84 3.75
N SER A 207 3.98 8.50 5.03
CA SER A 207 5.32 8.44 5.61
C SER A 207 6.26 7.58 4.77
N ARG A 208 7.52 7.97 4.61
CA ARG A 208 8.54 7.19 3.86
C ARG A 208 9.63 6.64 4.76
N MET A 209 9.34 6.51 6.05
CA MET A 209 10.28 5.99 7.02
C MET A 209 10.73 4.56 6.68
N SER A 210 12.03 4.32 6.76
CA SER A 210 12.61 2.98 6.82
C SER A 210 12.76 2.59 8.30
N GLY A 211 11.99 1.60 8.75
CA GLY A 211 12.03 1.16 10.14
C GLY A 211 10.65 0.82 10.70
N LEU A 212 10.49 1.00 12.00
CA LEU A 212 9.29 0.66 12.75
C LEU A 212 8.34 1.87 12.85
N LEU A 213 7.11 1.74 12.34
CA LEU A 213 6.03 2.71 12.53
C LEU A 213 5.06 2.18 13.59
N VAL A 214 4.85 2.97 14.64
CA VAL A 214 3.87 2.67 15.69
C VAL A 214 2.71 3.67 15.55
N VAL A 215 1.50 3.14 15.30
CA VAL A 215 0.28 3.94 15.23
C VAL A 215 -0.56 3.67 16.47
N THR A 216 -0.63 4.65 17.38
CA THR A 216 -1.45 4.58 18.60
C THR A 216 -2.77 5.33 18.41
N GLY A 217 -3.78 5.02 19.21
CA GLY A 217 -5.06 5.73 19.17
C GLY A 217 -6.20 4.98 19.86
N ALA A 218 -7.28 5.70 20.16
CA ALA A 218 -8.45 5.18 20.86
C ALA A 218 -9.17 4.03 20.10
N PRO A 219 -9.91 3.14 20.80
CA PRO A 219 -10.79 2.16 20.15
C PRO A 219 -11.70 2.83 19.11
N GLY A 220 -11.89 2.19 17.96
CA GLY A 220 -12.74 2.73 16.89
C GLY A 220 -12.09 3.82 16.01
N SER A 221 -10.87 4.30 16.32
CA SER A 221 -10.20 5.36 15.53
C SER A 221 -9.73 4.94 14.12
N GLY A 222 -9.98 3.69 13.70
CA GLY A 222 -9.66 3.23 12.34
C GLY A 222 -8.20 2.84 12.09
N LYS A 223 -7.40 2.61 13.14
CA LYS A 223 -5.97 2.21 13.03
C LYS A 223 -5.75 1.02 12.09
N THR A 224 -6.55 -0.03 12.24
CA THR A 224 -6.46 -1.23 11.40
C THR A 224 -6.71 -0.91 9.92
N THR A 225 -7.70 -0.06 9.63
CA THR A 225 -7.94 0.42 8.26
C THR A 225 -6.71 1.14 7.70
N VAL A 226 -6.13 2.06 8.47
CA VAL A 226 -4.97 2.84 8.03
C VAL A 226 -3.76 1.94 7.82
N ALA A 227 -3.56 0.93 8.67
CA ALA A 227 -2.51 -0.06 8.50
C ALA A 227 -2.67 -0.87 7.19
N PHE A 228 -3.88 -1.33 6.88
CA PHE A 228 -4.14 -2.07 5.64
C PHE A 228 -3.98 -1.18 4.40
N GLN A 229 -4.50 0.05 4.44
CA GLN A 229 -4.29 1.03 3.37
C GLN A 229 -2.81 1.31 3.15
N ARG A 230 -2.05 1.41 4.24
CA ARG A 230 -0.61 1.63 4.20
C ARG A 230 0.13 0.46 3.54
N ILE A 231 -0.27 -0.79 3.78
CA ILE A 231 0.31 -1.94 3.06
C ILE A 231 0.08 -1.79 1.56
N ARG A 232 -1.16 -1.47 1.14
CA ARG A 232 -1.45 -1.28 -0.29
C ARG A 232 -0.65 -0.12 -0.90
N PHE A 233 -0.57 1.01 -0.19
CA PHE A 233 0.25 2.15 -0.60
C PHE A 233 1.72 1.75 -0.78
N LEU A 234 2.28 0.95 0.13
CA LEU A 234 3.65 0.49 0.02
C LEU A 234 3.89 -0.39 -1.21
N PHE A 235 2.91 -1.21 -1.62
CA PHE A 235 2.96 -1.97 -2.88
C PHE A 235 2.89 -1.05 -4.10
N ASP A 236 1.96 -0.09 -4.09
CA ASP A 236 1.75 0.83 -5.21
C ASP A 236 2.94 1.80 -5.40
N GLN A 237 3.66 2.15 -4.33
CA GLN A 237 4.77 3.12 -4.33
C GLN A 237 6.15 2.45 -4.36
N GLN A 238 6.22 1.16 -4.69
CA GLN A 238 7.47 0.39 -4.67
C GLN A 238 8.53 0.95 -5.65
N GLU A 239 8.11 1.42 -6.83
CA GLU A 239 8.99 1.99 -7.86
C GLU A 239 9.52 3.38 -7.50
N GLU A 240 8.90 4.04 -6.52
CA GLU A 240 9.20 5.42 -6.10
C GLU A 240 10.13 5.48 -4.88
N ARG A 241 10.67 4.32 -4.48
CA ARG A 241 11.66 4.24 -3.42
C ARG A 241 13.04 4.58 -4.00
N GLN A 242 13.82 5.36 -3.25
CA GLN A 242 15.19 5.70 -3.65
C GLN A 242 16.01 4.42 -3.83
N SER A 243 16.65 4.28 -4.99
CA SER A 243 17.49 3.15 -5.41
C SER A 243 18.83 3.03 -4.65
N GLY A 244 19.04 3.85 -3.61
CA GLY A 244 20.30 3.97 -2.87
C GLY A 244 20.59 2.90 -1.80
N GLY A 245 19.87 1.79 -1.78
CA GLY A 245 20.15 0.71 -0.82
C GLY A 245 19.50 -0.62 -1.22
N ARG A 246 20.03 -1.74 -0.68
CA ARG A 246 19.40 -3.07 -0.70
C ARG A 246 18.11 -3.06 0.11
N LEU A 247 17.11 -2.30 -0.34
CA LEU A 247 15.79 -2.27 0.28
C LEU A 247 15.00 -3.46 -0.23
N VAL A 248 14.57 -4.32 0.68
CA VAL A 248 13.65 -5.42 0.37
C VAL A 248 12.38 -4.83 -0.25
N PRO A 249 11.94 -5.34 -1.42
CA PRO A 249 10.75 -4.82 -2.08
C PRO A 249 9.51 -5.14 -1.27
N TYR A 250 8.55 -4.22 -1.24
CA TYR A 250 7.22 -4.49 -0.71
C TYR A 250 6.46 -5.32 -1.74
N LYS A 251 6.35 -6.62 -1.47
CA LYS A 251 5.54 -7.56 -2.26
C LYS A 251 4.68 -8.42 -1.31
N PRO A 252 3.54 -8.95 -1.77
CA PRO A 252 2.71 -9.83 -0.97
C PRO A 252 3.51 -11.00 -0.34
N GLU A 253 4.42 -11.60 -1.10
CA GLU A 253 5.21 -12.76 -0.67
C GLU A 253 6.13 -12.44 0.53
N LEU A 254 6.54 -11.17 0.64
CA LEU A 254 7.45 -10.65 1.66
C LEU A 254 6.74 -9.88 2.77
N THR A 255 5.40 -9.83 2.72
CA THR A 255 4.58 -9.10 3.68
C THR A 255 3.84 -10.07 4.58
N ARG A 256 3.87 -9.81 5.90
CA ARG A 256 3.10 -10.57 6.88
C ARG A 256 2.30 -9.63 7.76
N VAL A 257 1.06 -10.02 8.04
CA VAL A 257 0.11 -9.31 8.89
C VAL A 257 -0.23 -10.23 10.06
N PHE A 258 0.23 -9.83 11.24
CA PHE A 258 -0.08 -10.49 12.49
C PHE A 258 -1.19 -9.73 13.20
N LEU A 259 -2.24 -10.44 13.59
CA LEU A 259 -3.35 -9.85 14.33
C LEU A 259 -3.28 -10.31 15.79
N ALA A 260 -3.46 -9.39 16.71
CA ALA A 260 -3.52 -9.72 18.13
C ALA A 260 -4.76 -10.54 18.50
N ASN A 261 -5.85 -10.39 17.74
CA ASN A 261 -7.08 -11.18 17.89
C ASN A 261 -7.30 -12.00 16.62
N GLU A 262 -7.04 -13.30 16.71
CA GLU A 262 -7.15 -14.24 15.58
C GLU A 262 -8.58 -14.39 15.07
N ASN A 263 -9.60 -14.11 15.91
CA ASN A 263 -11.00 -14.14 15.48
C ASN A 263 -11.31 -13.10 14.38
N LEU A 264 -10.46 -12.09 14.22
CA LEU A 264 -10.59 -11.08 13.17
C LEU A 264 -9.87 -11.46 11.87
N ALA A 265 -9.19 -12.62 11.82
CA ALA A 265 -8.39 -13.04 10.67
C ALA A 265 -9.24 -13.17 9.39
N GLU A 266 -10.39 -13.83 9.46
CA GLU A 266 -11.25 -14.00 8.28
C GLU A 266 -11.82 -12.66 7.79
N GLN A 267 -12.19 -11.77 8.71
CA GLN A 267 -12.62 -10.42 8.35
C GLN A 267 -11.47 -9.64 7.69
N ALA A 268 -10.25 -9.71 8.25
CA ALA A 268 -9.09 -9.04 7.70
C ALA A 268 -8.71 -9.58 6.32
N LYS A 269 -8.72 -10.90 6.13
CA LYS A 269 -8.48 -11.56 4.83
C LYS A 269 -9.50 -11.10 3.79
N SER A 270 -10.79 -11.06 4.14
CA SER A 270 -11.84 -10.55 3.26
C SER A 270 -11.60 -9.10 2.87
N VAL A 271 -11.28 -8.22 3.83
CA VAL A 271 -11.00 -6.80 3.57
C VAL A 271 -9.78 -6.62 2.68
N LEU A 272 -8.70 -7.34 2.95
CA LEU A 272 -7.45 -7.28 2.18
C LEU A 272 -7.65 -7.78 0.74
N ALA A 273 -8.30 -8.93 0.56
CA ALA A 273 -8.51 -9.51 -0.77
C ALA A 273 -9.55 -8.74 -1.58
N ASN A 274 -10.73 -8.48 -1.02
CA ASN A 274 -11.86 -7.97 -1.78
C ASN A 274 -11.78 -6.45 -2.02
N GLU A 275 -11.18 -5.69 -1.11
CA GLU A 275 -11.17 -4.23 -1.20
C GLU A 275 -9.79 -3.62 -1.50
N LEU A 276 -8.70 -4.33 -1.20
CA LEU A 276 -7.34 -3.82 -1.42
C LEU A 276 -6.53 -4.63 -2.43
N ASP A 277 -7.10 -5.72 -2.96
CA ASP A 277 -6.43 -6.60 -3.92
C ASP A 277 -5.07 -7.09 -3.35
N ILE A 278 -5.09 -7.47 -2.07
CA ILE A 278 -3.95 -8.04 -1.35
C ILE A 278 -4.28 -9.52 -1.05
N PRO A 279 -3.42 -10.47 -1.45
CA PRO A 279 -3.65 -11.90 -1.22
C PRO A 279 -3.87 -12.24 0.25
N THR A 280 -4.78 -13.18 0.53
CA THR A 280 -5.15 -13.56 1.90
C THR A 280 -4.03 -14.23 2.68
N PHE A 281 -3.06 -14.86 2.00
CA PHE A 281 -1.93 -15.54 2.63
C PHE A 281 -1.00 -14.61 3.40
N VAL A 282 -1.10 -13.28 3.22
CA VAL A 282 -0.32 -12.32 4.00
C VAL A 282 -0.74 -12.32 5.48
N VAL A 283 -1.98 -12.72 5.79
CA VAL A 283 -2.49 -12.81 7.17
C VAL A 283 -2.17 -14.21 7.70
N GLN A 284 -1.33 -14.28 8.72
CA GLN A 284 -0.90 -15.55 9.32
C GLN A 284 -0.94 -15.44 10.86
N PRO A 285 -1.31 -16.52 11.57
CA PRO A 285 -1.10 -16.63 13.00
C PRO A 285 0.37 -16.50 13.38
N VAL A 286 0.65 -15.97 14.57
CA VAL A 286 2.04 -15.79 15.03
C VAL A 286 2.71 -17.15 15.27
N SER A 287 1.98 -18.12 15.83
CA SER A 287 2.47 -19.49 16.05
C SER A 287 3.00 -20.10 14.76
N ASP A 288 2.18 -20.11 13.72
CA ASP A 288 2.49 -20.76 12.45
C ASP A 288 3.69 -20.10 11.77
N PHE A 289 3.81 -18.77 11.90
CA PHE A 289 4.95 -18.04 11.40
C PHE A 289 6.24 -18.40 12.16
N VAL A 290 6.19 -18.45 13.49
CA VAL A 290 7.34 -18.79 14.33
C VAL A 290 7.79 -20.22 14.05
N ASP A 291 6.86 -21.17 13.98
CA ASP A 291 7.15 -22.58 13.71
C ASP A 291 7.82 -22.72 12.32
N HIS A 292 7.23 -22.14 11.29
CA HIS A 292 7.81 -22.14 9.94
C HIS A 292 9.20 -21.47 9.90
N TYR A 293 9.36 -20.33 10.59
CA TYR A 293 10.63 -19.62 10.65
C TYR A 293 11.72 -20.46 11.32
N LEU A 294 11.41 -21.13 12.43
CA LEU A 294 12.36 -21.97 13.17
C LEU A 294 12.70 -23.26 12.41
N GLU A 295 11.73 -23.87 11.73
CA GLU A 295 11.92 -25.12 11.01
C GLU A 295 12.63 -24.94 9.67
N GLN A 296 12.44 -23.81 8.98
CA GLN A 296 13.00 -23.61 7.64
C GLN A 296 14.05 -22.52 7.60
N VAL A 297 13.66 -21.28 7.92
CA VAL A 297 14.49 -20.09 7.70
C VAL A 297 15.69 -20.08 8.65
N TRP A 298 15.47 -20.41 9.93
CA TRP A 298 16.52 -20.47 10.94
C TRP A 298 17.53 -21.57 10.63
N LEU A 299 17.05 -22.77 10.25
CA LEU A 299 17.93 -23.87 9.85
C LEU A 299 18.80 -23.46 8.66
N TYR A 300 18.21 -22.86 7.64
CA TYR A 300 18.94 -22.36 6.47
C TYR A 300 19.98 -21.30 6.85
N LYS A 301 19.58 -20.27 7.59
CA LYS A 301 20.44 -19.12 7.94
C LYS A 301 21.63 -19.52 8.80
N HIS A 302 21.43 -20.48 9.71
CA HIS A 302 22.45 -20.91 10.66
C HIS A 302 23.12 -22.22 10.25
N ASN A 303 22.82 -22.75 9.05
CA ASN A 303 23.21 -24.09 8.62
C ASN A 303 22.96 -25.14 9.72
N ALA A 304 21.88 -24.95 10.48
CA ALA A 304 21.58 -25.76 11.64
C ALA A 304 20.97 -27.08 11.14
N ARG A 305 21.55 -28.20 11.59
CA ARG A 305 21.02 -29.51 11.25
C ARG A 305 19.79 -29.78 12.11
N PRO A 306 18.66 -30.22 11.53
CA PRO A 306 17.50 -30.61 12.31
C PRO A 306 17.89 -31.73 13.28
N ARG A 307 17.64 -31.52 14.57
CA ARG A 307 17.96 -32.50 15.61
C ARG A 307 16.94 -33.63 15.53
N GLN A 308 17.37 -34.83 15.19
CA GLN A 308 16.51 -36.01 15.25
C GLN A 308 16.07 -36.24 16.70
N ARG A 309 14.76 -36.27 16.97
CA ARG A 309 14.21 -36.51 18.32
C ARG A 309 14.62 -37.87 18.89
N LYS A 310 14.83 -38.87 18.01
CA LYS A 310 15.42 -40.16 18.35
C LYS A 310 16.82 -40.24 17.76
N LEU A 311 17.82 -40.40 18.63
CA LEU A 311 19.18 -40.72 18.21
C LEU A 311 19.22 -42.17 17.72
N PRO A 312 19.92 -42.46 16.61
CA PRO A 312 20.24 -43.84 16.24
C PRO A 312 20.90 -44.58 17.40
N GLN A 313 20.62 -45.88 17.58
CA GLN A 313 21.14 -46.65 18.70
C GLN A 313 22.68 -46.60 18.81
N LEU A 314 23.37 -46.66 17.67
CA LEU A 314 24.83 -46.54 17.58
C LEU A 314 25.34 -45.17 18.09
N GLU A 315 24.64 -44.09 17.76
CA GLU A 315 25.00 -42.75 18.21
C GLU A 315 24.73 -42.56 19.71
N ALA A 316 23.64 -43.13 20.21
CA ALA A 316 23.33 -43.14 21.64
C ALA A 316 24.39 -43.92 22.44
N ALA A 317 24.78 -45.11 21.95
CA ALA A 317 25.83 -45.93 22.56
C ALA A 317 27.20 -45.24 22.53
N ALA A 318 27.57 -44.63 21.40
CA ALA A 318 28.82 -43.87 21.27
C ALA A 318 28.86 -42.68 22.24
N ARG A 319 27.76 -41.91 22.35
CA ARG A 319 27.66 -40.79 23.31
C ARG A 319 27.75 -41.26 24.76
N ALA A 320 27.10 -42.38 25.11
CA ALA A 320 27.18 -42.96 26.44
C ALA A 320 28.60 -43.43 26.79
N ALA A 321 29.31 -44.04 25.83
CA ALA A 321 30.69 -44.46 26.00
C ALA A 321 31.64 -43.27 26.19
N VAL A 322 31.51 -42.22 25.36
CA VAL A 322 32.33 -41.01 25.46
C VAL A 322 32.08 -40.29 26.79
N LEU A 323 30.82 -40.08 27.17
CA LEU A 323 30.48 -39.40 28.43
C LEU A 323 30.82 -40.24 29.66
N GLY A 324 30.72 -41.57 29.57
CA GLY A 324 31.09 -42.49 30.66
C GLY A 324 32.59 -42.57 30.92
N LEU A 325 33.43 -42.16 29.96
CA LEU A 325 34.89 -42.11 30.07
C LEU A 325 35.44 -40.69 30.29
N SER A 326 34.57 -39.66 30.30
CA SER A 326 34.96 -38.26 30.44
C SER A 326 35.06 -37.85 31.91
N ASP A 327 36.08 -37.06 32.26
CA ASP A 327 36.16 -36.44 33.58
C ASP A 327 35.49 -35.05 33.63
N HIS A 328 35.47 -34.42 34.81
CA HIS A 328 34.86 -33.10 34.98
C HIS A 328 35.54 -31.99 34.15
N ARG A 329 36.81 -32.14 33.78
CA ARG A 329 37.55 -31.16 32.96
C ARG A 329 37.18 -31.32 31.50
N ASP A 330 37.00 -32.55 31.03
CA ASP A 330 36.57 -32.86 29.67
C ASP A 330 35.16 -32.33 29.41
N LEU A 331 34.23 -32.55 30.35
CA LEU A 331 32.86 -32.02 30.26
C LEU A 331 32.84 -30.49 30.21
N ARG A 332 33.70 -29.83 31.02
CA ARG A 332 33.80 -28.36 31.03
C ARG A 332 34.33 -27.82 29.70
N ARG A 333 35.40 -28.43 29.16
CA ARG A 333 35.95 -28.06 27.84
C ARG A 333 34.95 -28.27 26.71
N LEU A 334 34.18 -29.34 26.78
CA LEU A 334 33.14 -29.64 25.79
C LEU A 334 32.03 -28.57 25.84
N TRP A 335 31.65 -28.12 27.04
CA TRP A 335 30.70 -27.03 27.23
C TRP A 335 31.23 -25.69 26.70
N GLU A 336 32.46 -25.31 27.07
CA GLU A 336 33.11 -24.08 26.59
C GLU A 336 33.21 -24.06 25.05
N THR A 337 33.58 -25.19 24.45
CA THR A 337 33.64 -25.33 22.98
C THR A 337 32.26 -25.19 22.35
N TYR A 338 31.23 -25.75 22.97
CA TYR A 338 29.85 -25.64 22.50
C TYR A 338 29.34 -24.19 22.58
N GLU A 339 29.59 -23.49 23.69
CA GLU A 339 29.25 -22.07 23.84
C GLU A 339 29.96 -21.20 22.80
N GLN A 340 31.25 -21.44 22.58
CA GLN A 340 32.04 -20.73 21.56
C GLN A 340 31.42 -20.94 20.15
N GLN A 341 31.05 -22.17 19.80
CA GLN A 341 30.40 -22.48 18.52
C GLN A 341 29.04 -21.78 18.37
N ILE A 342 28.25 -21.68 19.43
CA ILE A 342 26.98 -20.92 19.42
C ILE A 342 27.26 -19.44 19.19
N ALA A 343 28.19 -18.86 19.96
CA ALA A 343 28.54 -17.45 19.87
C ALA A 343 29.02 -17.09 18.45
N ASP A 344 29.87 -17.93 17.86
CA ASP A 344 30.35 -17.75 16.49
C ASP A 344 29.22 -17.85 15.46
N ARG A 345 28.30 -18.82 15.61
CA ARG A 345 27.13 -18.95 14.72
C ARG A 345 26.17 -17.77 14.82
N ILE A 346 25.96 -17.21 16.02
CA ILE A 346 25.14 -16.00 16.20
C ILE A 346 25.81 -14.82 15.52
N ARG A 347 27.13 -14.65 15.71
CA ARG A 347 27.93 -13.58 15.10
C ARG A 347 27.94 -13.67 13.58
N LEU A 348 28.08 -14.86 13.01
CA LEU A 348 28.03 -15.10 11.57
C LEU A 348 26.61 -14.95 11.01
N GLY A 349 25.60 -15.40 11.75
CA GLY A 349 24.19 -15.28 11.37
C GLY A 349 23.74 -13.83 11.15
N ALA A 350 24.30 -12.86 11.88
CA ALA A 350 24.02 -11.44 11.64
C ALA A 350 24.44 -10.96 10.24
N LYS A 351 25.39 -11.66 9.60
CA LYS A 351 25.92 -11.34 8.26
C LYS A 351 25.45 -12.31 7.16
N ALA A 352 24.70 -13.35 7.53
CA ALA A 352 24.23 -14.35 6.58
C ALA A 352 23.16 -13.77 5.63
N PRO A 353 23.24 -14.05 4.33
CA PRO A 353 22.20 -13.63 3.39
C PRO A 353 20.86 -14.28 3.76
N TRP A 354 19.76 -13.53 3.58
CA TRP A 354 18.42 -14.07 3.75
C TRP A 354 18.16 -15.15 2.71
N ALA A 355 17.37 -16.17 3.08
CA ALA A 355 16.89 -17.17 2.13
C ALA A 355 16.15 -16.44 1.00
N ALA A 356 16.71 -16.50 -0.22
CA ALA A 356 15.97 -16.10 -1.41
C ALA A 356 14.98 -17.23 -1.72
N VAL A 357 13.71 -16.87 -1.92
CA VAL A 357 12.74 -17.80 -2.49
C VAL A 357 13.08 -17.89 -3.97
N ASP A 358 13.94 -18.83 -4.33
CA ASP A 358 14.05 -19.26 -5.73
C ASP A 358 12.73 -19.94 -6.10
N GLU A 359 12.11 -19.53 -7.23
CA GLU A 359 10.87 -20.11 -7.76
C GLU A 359 10.92 -21.65 -7.82
N LYS A 360 12.12 -22.24 -7.97
CA LYS A 360 12.34 -23.69 -7.97
C LYS A 360 12.04 -24.41 -6.65
N ASN A 361 11.98 -23.71 -5.51
CA ASN A 361 11.63 -24.29 -4.22
C ASN A 361 10.13 -24.18 -3.88
N ALA A 362 9.36 -23.38 -4.63
CA ALA A 362 7.91 -23.28 -4.44
C ALA A 362 7.20 -24.58 -4.85
N ASP A 363 7.68 -25.24 -5.91
CA ASP A 363 7.11 -26.51 -6.42
C ASP A 363 7.35 -27.72 -5.49
N ARG A 364 8.17 -27.58 -4.45
CA ARG A 364 8.38 -28.63 -3.44
C ARG A 364 7.48 -28.49 -2.20
N LEU A 365 6.66 -27.45 -2.15
CA LEU A 365 5.75 -27.15 -1.04
C LEU A 365 4.25 -27.24 -1.43
N SER A 366 3.96 -27.77 -2.61
CA SER A 366 2.66 -28.38 -2.97
C SER A 366 2.76 -29.90 -2.92
#